data_AF-Q9BIL2-F1
#
_entry.id   AF-Q9BIL2-F1
#
_cell.length_a   1.000
_cell.length_b   1.000
_cell.length_c   1.000
_cell.angle_alpha   90.00
_cell.angle_beta   90.00
_cell.angle_gamma   90.00
#
_symmetry.space_group_name_H-M   'P 1'
#
loop_
_entity.id
_entity.type
_entity.pdbx_description
1 polymer ?
#
loop_
_entity_poly.entity_id
_entity_poly.type
_entity_poly.pdbx_seq_one_letter_code
_entity_poly.pdbx_strand_id
1 'polypeptide(L)'
;VTGNNGQCTTCANGQNANSGVCPVCPAGCSKCSGSNTCTECLAGYYLSGTTCVKCDKNSTDNKITGVENCVSCNPPSSNQGSVTCYVTQEPSVNPTDPSTNKTGLSSGAIAGISVAVIVVVGGLVEFLC
;
A
#
# COMPACT_ATOMS: atom_id res chain seq x y z
N VAL A 1 17.90 -12.19 -7.21
CA VAL A 1 18.34 -13.60 -7.10
C VAL A 1 19.81 -13.67 -6.74
N THR A 2 20.21 -14.63 -5.91
CA THR A 2 21.62 -14.87 -5.54
C THR A 2 22.27 -15.77 -6.58
N GLY A 3 23.39 -15.34 -7.15
CA GLY A 3 24.26 -16.15 -7.99
C GLY A 3 25.04 -17.19 -7.17
N ASN A 4 25.74 -18.07 -7.88
CA ASN A 4 26.40 -19.26 -7.35
C ASN A 4 27.47 -19.00 -6.27
N ASN A 5 27.86 -17.73 -6.06
CA ASN A 5 28.87 -17.30 -5.10
C ASN A 5 28.30 -16.44 -3.94
N GLY A 6 26.98 -16.49 -3.72
CA GLY A 6 26.29 -15.64 -2.71
C GLY A 6 26.15 -14.16 -3.12
N GLN A 7 26.58 -13.81 -4.33
CA GLN A 7 26.49 -12.47 -4.91
C GLN A 7 25.12 -12.22 -5.53
N CYS A 8 24.62 -10.98 -5.49
CA CYS A 8 23.39 -10.62 -6.20
C CYS A 8 23.62 -10.64 -7.72
N THR A 9 22.71 -11.27 -8.47
CA THR A 9 22.68 -11.19 -9.95
C THR A 9 21.51 -10.35 -10.44
N THR A 10 20.41 -10.32 -9.69
CA THR A 10 19.30 -9.37 -9.88
C THR A 10 18.85 -8.79 -8.55
N CYS A 11 18.53 -7.50 -8.56
CA CYS A 11 18.16 -6.76 -7.36
C CYS A 11 16.65 -6.59 -7.25
N ALA A 12 16.12 -6.70 -6.03
CA ALA A 12 14.69 -6.55 -5.76
C ALA A 12 14.15 -5.16 -6.11
N ASN A 13 15.03 -4.14 -6.07
CA ASN A 13 14.73 -2.77 -6.47
C ASN A 13 14.71 -2.55 -8.00
N GLY A 14 14.78 -3.62 -8.80
CA GLY A 14 14.74 -3.56 -10.27
C GLY A 14 16.06 -3.19 -10.94
N GLN A 15 17.13 -2.97 -10.18
CA GLN A 15 18.45 -2.62 -10.73
C GLN A 15 19.31 -3.85 -11.07
N ASN A 16 20.30 -3.62 -11.93
CA ASN A 16 21.37 -4.57 -12.17
C ASN A 16 22.33 -4.59 -10.99
N ALA A 17 22.79 -5.78 -10.61
CA ALA A 17 23.82 -5.91 -9.61
C ALA A 17 25.14 -5.34 -10.14
N ASN A 18 25.84 -4.56 -9.31
CA ASN A 18 27.18 -4.06 -9.59
C ASN A 18 28.16 -4.79 -8.68
N SER A 19 29.07 -5.56 -9.27
CA SER A 19 30.07 -6.34 -8.52
C SER A 19 29.46 -7.26 -7.45
N GLY A 20 28.30 -7.85 -7.75
CA GLY A 20 27.59 -8.73 -6.82
C GLY A 20 26.80 -8.03 -5.71
N VAL A 21 26.76 -6.69 -5.71
CA VAL A 21 26.02 -5.88 -4.73
C VAL A 21 24.93 -5.09 -5.44
N CYS A 22 23.80 -4.91 -4.77
CA CYS A 22 22.69 -4.11 -5.29
C CYS A 22 22.87 -2.64 -4.95
N PRO A 23 22.88 -1.73 -5.93
CA PRO A 23 22.90 -0.30 -5.66
C PRO A 23 21.68 0.13 -4.85
N VAL A 24 21.86 1.13 -3.98
CA VAL A 24 20.78 1.67 -3.15
C VAL A 24 19.91 2.63 -3.96
N CYS A 25 18.61 2.59 -3.70
CA CYS A 25 17.66 3.57 -4.24
C CYS A 25 17.60 4.82 -3.35
N PRO A 26 17.14 5.97 -3.90
CA PRO A 26 16.87 7.14 -3.10
C PRO A 26 15.86 6.85 -1.98
N ALA A 27 15.87 7.67 -0.92
CA ALA A 27 14.99 7.48 0.24
C ALA A 27 13.51 7.46 -0.18
N GLY A 28 12.72 6.56 0.42
CA GLY A 28 11.29 6.41 0.10
C GLY A 28 11.00 5.61 -1.18
N CYS A 29 12.02 5.13 -1.87
CA CYS A 29 11.88 4.45 -3.16
C CYS A 29 12.03 2.92 -3.04
N SER A 30 11.05 2.19 -3.59
CA SER A 30 11.05 0.72 -3.64
C SER A 30 11.79 0.20 -4.87
N LYS A 31 11.57 0.83 -6.03
CA LYS A 31 12.28 0.54 -7.28
C LYS A 31 12.79 1.80 -7.93
N CYS A 32 14.01 1.76 -8.46
CA CYS A 32 14.64 2.90 -9.07
C CYS A 32 15.45 2.53 -10.31
N SER A 33 15.64 3.51 -11.18
CA SER A 33 16.57 3.45 -12.30
C SER A 33 17.80 4.32 -11.97
N GLY A 34 18.83 3.70 -11.40
CA GLY A 34 19.99 4.42 -10.89
C GLY A 34 19.72 5.14 -9.56
N SER A 35 20.68 5.96 -9.13
CA SER A 35 20.69 6.55 -7.78
C SER A 35 19.68 7.67 -7.57
N ASN A 36 19.19 8.30 -8.64
CA ASN A 36 18.44 9.57 -8.56
C ASN A 36 17.03 9.49 -9.16
N THR A 37 16.64 8.36 -9.75
CA THR A 37 15.36 8.21 -10.44
C THR A 37 14.57 7.10 -9.81
N CYS A 38 13.54 7.46 -9.03
CA CYS A 38 12.60 6.49 -8.53
C CYS A 38 11.52 6.17 -9.57
N THR A 39 11.17 4.90 -9.69
CA THR A 39 10.09 4.42 -10.56
C THR A 39 8.90 3.88 -9.76
N GLU A 40 9.14 3.37 -8.55
CA GLU A 40 8.08 2.94 -7.62
C GLU A 40 8.42 3.35 -6.19
N CYS A 41 7.46 3.97 -5.51
CA CYS A 41 7.60 4.42 -4.13
C CYS A 41 7.24 3.33 -3.12
N LEU A 42 7.79 3.45 -1.92
CA LEU A 42 7.36 2.66 -0.77
C LEU A 42 5.95 3.07 -0.33
N ALA A 43 5.27 2.19 0.41
CA ALA A 43 3.99 2.52 1.04
C ALA A 43 4.11 3.78 1.93
N GLY A 44 3.10 4.63 1.89
CA GLY A 44 3.12 5.95 2.54
C GLY A 44 3.83 7.05 1.75
N TYR A 45 4.23 6.77 0.52
CA TYR A 45 4.78 7.74 -0.42
C TYR A 45 4.05 7.67 -1.76
N TYR A 46 3.91 8.81 -2.42
CA TYR A 46 3.46 8.92 -3.80
C TYR A 46 4.60 9.37 -4.72
N LEU A 47 4.53 8.96 -5.99
CA LEU A 47 5.50 9.36 -7.00
C LEU A 47 5.14 10.76 -7.52
N SER A 48 6.09 11.69 -7.42
CA SER A 48 6.04 13.01 -8.04
C SER A 48 7.24 13.17 -8.96
N GLY A 49 6.99 13.09 -10.27
CA GLY A 49 8.03 13.01 -11.30
C GLY A 49 8.89 11.75 -11.12
N THR A 50 10.11 11.92 -10.61
CA THR A 50 11.08 10.85 -10.35
C THR A 50 11.41 10.69 -8.87
N THR A 51 10.66 11.35 -7.99
CA THR A 51 10.91 11.41 -6.55
C THR A 51 9.70 10.93 -5.77
N CYS A 52 9.96 10.30 -4.63
CA CYS A 52 8.90 9.86 -3.73
C CYS A 52 8.68 10.88 -2.63
N VAL A 53 7.45 11.35 -2.51
CA VAL A 53 7.04 12.32 -1.50
C VAL A 53 6.09 11.62 -0.54
N LYS A 54 6.24 11.87 0.77
CA LYS A 54 5.35 11.28 1.78
C LYS A 54 3.90 11.72 1.55
N CYS A 55 2.96 10.82 1.81
CA CYS A 55 1.52 11.09 1.66
C CYS A 55 1.02 12.27 2.50
N ASP A 56 1.67 12.58 3.63
CA ASP A 56 1.36 13.73 4.48
C ASP A 56 2.05 15.04 4.06
N LYS A 57 2.85 15.03 2.99
CA LYS A 57 3.60 16.19 2.51
C LYS A 57 3.24 16.59 1.09
N ASN A 58 3.36 17.88 0.83
CA ASN A 58 3.20 18.45 -0.51
C ASN A 58 4.43 18.16 -1.36
N SER A 59 4.23 18.08 -2.68
CA SER A 59 5.33 18.00 -3.64
C SER A 59 6.15 19.28 -3.62
N THR A 60 7.42 19.20 -4.02
CA THR A 60 8.38 20.33 -4.05
C THR A 60 7.88 21.53 -4.86
N ASP A 61 7.14 21.25 -5.93
CA ASP A 61 6.54 22.20 -6.85
C ASP A 61 5.10 22.62 -6.45
N ASN A 62 4.62 22.17 -5.28
CA ASN A 62 3.30 22.45 -4.71
C ASN A 62 2.10 22.11 -5.63
N LYS A 63 2.30 21.33 -6.69
CA LYS A 63 1.20 20.86 -7.55
C LYS A 63 0.37 19.77 -6.88
N ILE A 64 1.01 18.92 -6.09
CA ILE A 64 0.35 17.83 -5.37
C ILE A 64 0.35 18.16 -3.88
N THR A 65 -0.82 18.09 -3.27
CA THR A 65 -1.04 18.38 -1.84
C THR A 65 -1.14 17.07 -1.07
N GLY A 66 -0.37 16.97 0.02
CA GLY A 66 -0.45 15.84 0.94
C GLY A 66 -1.68 15.93 1.84
N VAL A 67 -2.08 14.80 2.41
CA VAL A 67 -3.16 14.70 3.41
C VAL A 67 -2.53 14.36 4.75
N GLU A 68 -2.75 15.20 5.76
CA GLU A 68 -2.20 15.01 7.10
C GLU A 68 -2.56 13.62 7.68
N ASN A 69 -1.62 13.01 8.39
CA ASN A 69 -1.76 11.67 8.98
C ASN A 69 -2.06 10.55 7.97
N CYS A 70 -1.85 10.77 6.66
CA CYS A 70 -2.08 9.74 5.66
C CYS A 70 -0.91 8.73 5.61
N VAL A 71 -1.23 7.46 5.84
CA VAL A 71 -0.29 6.33 5.85
C VAL A 71 -0.17 5.65 4.49
N SER A 72 -1.19 5.78 3.64
CA SER A 72 -1.17 5.22 2.29
C SER A 72 -2.01 6.07 1.35
N CYS A 73 -1.46 6.41 0.18
CA CYS A 73 -2.10 7.29 -0.78
C CYS A 73 -1.72 6.98 -2.23
N ASN A 74 -2.50 7.54 -3.16
CA ASN A 74 -2.17 7.58 -4.58
C ASN A 74 -2.08 9.03 -5.07
N PRO A 75 -1.17 9.32 -6.01
CA PRO A 75 -1.10 10.63 -6.64
C PRO A 75 -2.34 10.90 -7.51
N PRO A 76 -2.72 12.18 -7.71
CA PRO A 76 -3.83 12.54 -8.58
C PRO A 76 -3.51 12.26 -10.05
N SER A 77 -4.52 11.86 -10.84
CA SER A 77 -4.37 11.47 -12.25
C SER A 77 -3.85 12.59 -13.16
N SER A 78 -4.03 13.85 -12.77
CA SER A 78 -3.60 15.05 -13.51
C SER A 78 -2.22 15.57 -13.08
N ASN A 79 -1.50 14.88 -12.19
CA ASN A 79 -0.30 15.38 -11.52
C ASN A 79 -0.51 16.75 -10.82
N GLN A 80 -1.77 17.06 -10.48
CA GLN A 80 -2.18 18.27 -9.76
C GLN A 80 -3.37 17.97 -8.86
N GLY A 81 -3.35 18.49 -7.63
CA GLY A 81 -4.41 18.35 -6.64
C GLY A 81 -3.98 17.54 -5.42
N SER A 82 -4.95 17.21 -4.56
CA SER A 82 -4.69 16.41 -3.36
C SER A 82 -4.41 14.96 -3.71
N VAL A 83 -3.51 14.32 -2.96
CA VAL A 83 -3.42 12.85 -2.96
C VAL A 83 -4.73 12.24 -2.48
N THR A 84 -5.07 11.06 -3.03
CA THR A 84 -6.18 10.26 -2.51
C THR A 84 -5.65 9.41 -1.37
N CYS A 85 -6.10 9.68 -0.14
CA CYS A 85 -5.70 8.92 1.03
C CYS A 85 -6.58 7.69 1.23
N TYR A 86 -5.97 6.51 1.42
CA TYR A 86 -6.67 5.25 1.70
C TYR A 86 -6.66 4.86 3.16
N VAL A 87 -5.60 5.23 3.87
CA VAL A 87 -5.41 4.89 5.28
C VAL A 87 -4.87 6.11 5.99
N THR A 88 -5.56 6.54 7.05
CA THR A 88 -5.06 7.55 7.98
C THR A 88 -4.62 6.89 9.27
N GLN A 89 -3.60 7.45 9.92
CA GLN A 89 -3.26 7.10 11.28
C GLN A 89 -4.21 7.90 12.18
N GLU A 90 -5.06 7.20 12.96
CA GLU A 90 -5.71 7.87 14.09
C GLU A 90 -4.60 8.39 15.01
N PRO A 91 -4.71 9.63 15.53
CA PRO A 91 -3.75 10.13 16.50
C PRO A 91 -3.67 9.14 17.67
N SER A 92 -2.45 8.84 18.12
CA SER A 92 -2.23 7.97 19.27
C SER A 92 -3.02 8.52 20.46
N VAL A 93 -4.12 7.87 20.82
CA VAL A 93 -4.79 8.10 22.09
C VAL A 93 -3.80 7.73 23.21
N ASN A 94 -3.40 8.74 23.98
CA ASN A 94 -2.63 8.58 25.22
C ASN A 94 -3.47 7.73 26.21
N PRO A 95 -2.88 7.00 27.19
CA PRO A 95 -3.02 5.56 27.35
C PRO A 95 -3.82 5.25 28.64
N THR A 96 -5.11 4.97 28.54
CA THR A 96 -5.87 4.50 29.73
C THR A 96 -7.01 3.53 29.40
N ASP A 97 -7.07 2.97 28.20
CA ASP A 97 -8.14 2.04 27.83
C ASP A 97 -7.56 0.68 27.41
N PRO A 98 -7.93 -0.44 28.08
CA PRO A 98 -7.33 -1.74 27.83
C PRO A 98 -7.76 -2.22 26.45
N SER A 99 -6.79 -2.38 25.55
CA SER A 99 -6.79 -3.39 24.50
C SER A 99 -8.13 -3.58 23.76
N THR A 100 -8.33 -2.82 22.69
CA THR A 100 -9.05 -3.36 21.54
C THR A 100 -8.15 -3.24 20.31
N ASN A 101 -7.85 -4.40 19.75
CA ASN A 101 -7.16 -4.61 18.49
C ASN A 101 -7.90 -3.86 17.37
N LYS A 102 -7.59 -2.58 17.16
CA LYS A 102 -8.25 -1.73 16.18
C LYS A 102 -7.50 -1.80 14.86
N THR A 103 -7.59 -2.95 14.20
CA THR A 103 -7.39 -3.09 12.76
C THR A 103 -8.54 -2.37 12.07
N GLY A 104 -8.47 -1.04 12.02
CA GLY A 104 -9.39 -0.19 11.28
C GLY A 104 -9.16 -0.33 9.78
N LEU A 105 -9.53 -1.47 9.20
CA LEU A 105 -9.86 -1.50 7.79
C LEU A 105 -11.13 -0.68 7.63
N SER A 106 -11.07 0.34 6.78
CA SER A 106 -12.23 1.08 6.28
C SER A 106 -13.35 0.09 5.97
N SER A 107 -14.33 0.03 6.87
CA SER A 107 -15.54 -0.78 6.70
C SER A 107 -16.47 -0.02 5.77
N GLY A 108 -16.02 0.16 4.52
CA GLY A 108 -16.87 0.58 3.42
C GLY A 108 -17.73 -0.62 3.02
N ALA A 109 -19.03 -0.53 3.37
CA ALA A 109 -20.11 -1.47 3.03
C ALA A 109 -20.19 -2.77 3.85
N ILE A 110 -20.66 -2.68 5.09
CA ILE A 110 -21.46 -3.76 5.67
C ILE A 110 -22.93 -3.39 5.43
N ALA A 111 -23.40 -3.61 4.21
CA ALA A 111 -24.83 -3.69 3.94
C ALA A 111 -25.34 -5.00 4.57
N GLY A 112 -26.36 -4.89 5.42
CA GLY A 112 -26.84 -5.95 6.30
C GLY A 112 -27.09 -7.28 5.59
N ILE A 113 -26.53 -8.35 6.13
CA ILE A 113 -26.88 -9.70 5.73
C ILE A 113 -28.19 -10.05 6.43
N SER A 114 -29.32 -9.79 5.76
CA SER A 114 -30.61 -10.35 6.16
C SER A 114 -30.61 -11.83 5.80
N VAL A 115 -30.17 -12.67 6.73
CA VAL A 115 -30.24 -14.13 6.59
C VAL A 115 -31.72 -14.54 6.75
N ALA A 116 -32.41 -14.68 5.63
CA ALA A 116 -33.69 -15.39 5.60
C ALA A 116 -33.39 -16.88 5.76
N VAL A 117 -33.69 -17.42 6.94
CA VAL A 117 -33.62 -18.86 7.22
C VAL A 117 -34.73 -19.53 6.41
N ILE A 118 -34.40 -20.07 5.24
CA ILE A 118 -35.32 -20.94 4.51
C ILE A 118 -35.15 -22.34 5.10
N VAL A 119 -36.05 -22.67 6.04
CA VAL A 119 -36.24 -24.04 6.50
C VAL A 119 -36.92 -24.81 5.36
N VAL A 120 -36.14 -25.50 4.54
CA VAL A 120 -36.69 -26.45 3.57
C VAL A 120 -36.94 -27.76 4.32
N VAL A 121 -38.18 -27.96 4.75
CA VAL A 121 -38.67 -29.24 5.28
C VAL A 121 -39.17 -30.09 4.11
N GLY A 122 -38.64 -31.31 3.95
CA GLY A 122 -39.21 -32.40 3.13
C GLY A 122 -38.66 -32.48 1.69
N GLY A 123 -38.39 -33.63 1.08
CA GLY A 123 -38.53 -35.06 1.45
C GLY A 123 -37.47 -35.87 0.68
N LEU A 124 -37.14 -37.11 1.08
CA LEU A 124 -37.63 -38.35 0.44
C LEU A 124 -37.92 -38.11 -1.07
N VAL A 125 -37.25 -38.72 -2.06
CA VAL A 125 -37.19 -40.15 -2.37
C VAL A 125 -36.14 -40.42 -3.48
N GLU A 126 -35.57 -41.63 -3.49
CA GLU A 126 -35.11 -42.44 -4.65
C GLU A 126 -34.02 -41.90 -5.60
N PHE A 127 -32.78 -42.29 -5.33
CA PHE A 127 -31.76 -42.54 -6.35
C PHE A 127 -31.96 -43.96 -6.91
N LEU A 128 -32.67 -44.09 -8.03
CA LEU A 128 -32.73 -45.30 -8.83
C LEU A 128 -32.84 -44.92 -10.33
N CYS A 129 -31.70 -44.74 -10.99
CA CYS A 129 -31.38 -45.23 -12.36
C CYS A 129 -29.97 -44.80 -12.75
#